data_AF-F8Q5M4-F1
#
_entry.id   AF-F8Q5M4-F1
#
_cell.length_a   1.000
_cell.length_b   1.000
_cell.length_c   1.000
_cell.angle_alpha   90.00
_cell.angle_beta   90.00
_cell.angle_gamma   90.00
#
_symmetry.space_group_name_H-M   'P 1'
#
loop_
_entity.id
_entity.type
_entity.pdbx_description
1 polymer ?
#
loop_
_entity_poly.entity_id
_entity_poly.type
_entity_poly.pdbx_seq_one_letter_code
_entity_poly.pdbx_strand_id
1 'polypeptide(L)'
;MSLPIQCGIKASRGVFKMKRAWVKQGTGGEWRELFEGYFSFSVSYDNMYKKAGHGNGAKYKFAFWGVRAMRDNTGKEIGLGPRKSIYCQ
;
A
#
# COMPACT_ATOMS: atom_id res chain seq x y z
N MET A 1 0.57 35.05 -3.62
CA MET A 1 -0.64 34.23 -3.41
C MET A 1 -0.18 32.93 -2.78
N SER A 2 -0.38 32.75 -1.47
CA SER A 2 0.03 31.53 -0.76
C SER A 2 -0.90 30.38 -1.15
N LEU A 3 -0.33 29.20 -1.42
CA LEU A 3 -1.11 27.98 -1.59
C LEU A 3 -1.89 27.72 -0.28
N PRO A 4 -3.17 27.34 -0.33
CA PRO A 4 -3.93 27.06 0.88
C PRO A 4 -3.28 25.88 1.63
N ILE A 5 -3.06 26.04 2.93
CA ILE A 5 -2.50 25.04 3.88
C ILE A 5 -3.39 23.76 3.96
N GLN A 6 -4.56 23.78 3.33
CA GLN A 6 -5.56 22.73 3.42
C GLN A 6 -5.37 21.71 2.29
N CYS A 7 -4.95 20.51 2.68
CA CYS A 7 -4.88 19.34 1.81
C CYS A 7 -6.23 19.12 1.11
N GLY A 8 -6.25 18.93 -0.21
CA GLY A 8 -7.47 18.75 -1.02
C GLY A 8 -8.31 17.51 -0.69
N ILE A 9 -7.87 16.73 0.29
CA ILE A 9 -8.50 15.52 0.79
C ILE A 9 -9.16 15.83 2.12
N LYS A 10 -10.48 15.68 2.19
CA LYS A 10 -11.27 15.83 3.43
C LYS A 10 -11.15 14.62 4.33
N ALA A 11 -11.18 13.42 3.76
CA ALA A 11 -11.10 12.18 4.51
C ALA A 11 -10.58 11.04 3.63
N SER A 12 -9.97 10.05 4.26
CA SER A 12 -9.65 8.79 3.61
C SER A 12 -10.04 7.62 4.50
N ARG A 13 -10.42 6.50 3.88
CA ARG A 13 -10.71 5.24 4.57
C ARG A 13 -10.35 4.06 3.68
N GLY A 14 -9.97 2.95 4.29
CA GLY A 14 -9.62 1.75 3.54
C GLY A 14 -9.68 0.49 4.37
N VAL A 15 -9.56 -0.64 3.68
CA VAL A 15 -9.44 -1.97 4.27
C VAL A 15 -8.29 -2.66 3.57
N PHE A 16 -7.35 -3.18 4.36
CA PHE A 16 -6.28 -4.05 3.90
C PHE A 16 -6.46 -5.40 4.58
N LYS A 17 -6.66 -6.46 3.79
CA LYS A 17 -6.70 -7.83 4.32
C LYS A 17 -5.71 -8.69 3.56
N MET A 18 -5.06 -9.57 4.30
CA MET A 18 -4.08 -10.50 3.79
C MET A 18 -4.20 -11.79 4.59
N LYS A 19 -4.06 -12.93 3.92
CA LYS A 19 -3.92 -14.24 4.56
C LYS A 19 -2.77 -15.01 3.93
N ARG A 20 -2.23 -15.96 4.69
CA ARG A 20 -1.24 -16.91 4.19
C ARG A 20 -1.97 -17.94 3.32
N ALA A 21 -1.61 -18.01 2.05
CA ALA A 21 -2.18 -18.94 1.09
C ALA A 21 -1.42 -20.28 1.08
N TRP A 22 -0.09 -20.23 1.25
CA TRP A 22 0.76 -21.41 1.22
C TRP A 22 2.05 -21.20 2.03
N VAL A 23 2.57 -22.29 2.58
CA VAL A 23 3.84 -22.33 3.31
C VAL A 23 4.58 -23.63 3.00
N LYS A 24 5.89 -23.54 2.76
CA LYS A 24 6.77 -24.70 2.62
C LYS A 24 8.16 -24.39 3.14
N GLN A 25 8.77 -25.38 3.79
CA GLN A 25 10.18 -25.32 4.15
C GLN A 25 11.03 -25.72 2.94
N GLY A 26 12.00 -24.89 2.58
CA GLY A 26 12.97 -25.17 1.56
C GLY A 26 14.07 -26.11 2.06
N THR A 27 14.92 -26.54 1.14
CA THR A 27 16.00 -27.50 1.41
C THR A 27 17.09 -26.94 2.33
N GLY A 28 17.21 -25.62 2.46
CA GLY A 28 18.11 -24.94 3.39
C GLY A 28 17.48 -24.59 4.74
N GLY A 29 16.28 -25.13 5.04
CA GLY A 29 15.53 -24.82 6.26
C GLY A 29 14.77 -23.51 6.20
N GLU A 30 14.83 -22.77 5.08
CA GLU A 30 14.17 -21.49 4.92
C GLU A 30 12.66 -21.63 4.69
N TRP A 31 11.85 -20.74 5.27
CA TRP A 31 10.41 -20.74 5.05
C TRP A 31 10.04 -19.92 3.82
N ARG A 32 9.39 -20.57 2.86
CA ARG A 32 8.75 -19.93 1.69
C ARG A 32 7.27 -19.77 1.98
N GLU A 33 6.79 -18.54 1.93
CA GLU A 33 5.40 -18.21 2.24
C GLU A 33 4.80 -17.38 1.09
N LEU A 34 3.61 -17.79 0.64
CA LEU A 34 2.79 -17.05 -0.30
C LEU A 34 1.59 -16.48 0.45
N PHE A 35 1.29 -15.22 0.18
CA PHE A 35 0.17 -14.49 0.72
C PHE A 35 -0.74 -14.04 -0.41
N GLU A 36 -2.03 -14.07 -0.14
CA GLU A 36 -3.03 -13.45 -1.00
C GLU A 36 -3.82 -12.44 -0.17
N GLY A 37 -4.23 -11.35 -0.82
CA GLY A 37 -4.92 -10.29 -0.14
C GLY A 37 -5.65 -9.37 -1.08
N TYR A 38 -6.38 -8.44 -0.48
CA TYR A 38 -7.00 -7.35 -1.19
C TYR A 38 -6.86 -6.06 -0.39
N PHE A 39 -6.81 -4.97 -1.14
CA PHE A 39 -6.81 -3.63 -0.62
C PHE A 39 -7.97 -2.85 -1.21
N SER A 40 -8.64 -2.07 -0.37
CA SER A 40 -9.62 -1.08 -0.80
C SER A 40 -9.33 0.25 -0.14
N PHE A 41 -9.44 1.33 -0.89
CA PHE A 41 -9.20 2.68 -0.42
C PHE A 41 -10.18 3.65 -1.04
N SER A 42 -10.66 4.58 -0.24
CA SER A 42 -11.59 5.62 -0.65
C SER A 42 -11.08 6.94 -0.11
N VAL A 43 -11.03 7.93 -0.99
CA VAL A 43 -10.69 9.31 -0.68
C VAL A 43 -11.93 10.15 -0.92
N SER A 44 -12.24 11.06 -0.01
CA SER A 44 -13.26 12.09 -0.17
C SER A 44 -12.57 13.43 -0.31
N TYR A 45 -12.88 14.18 -1.36
CA TYR A 45 -12.30 15.50 -1.57
C TYR A 45 -12.92 16.56 -0.67
N ASP A 46 -12.15 17.62 -0.42
CA ASP A 46 -12.64 18.83 0.22
C ASP A 46 -13.57 19.63 -0.71
N ASN A 47 -14.40 20.50 -0.13
CA ASN A 47 -15.32 21.39 -0.82
C ASN A 47 -14.64 22.24 -1.89
N MET A 48 -13.39 22.67 -1.70
CA MET A 48 -12.65 23.40 -2.73
C MET A 48 -12.51 22.58 -4.02
N TYR A 49 -12.05 21.34 -3.91
CA TYR A 49 -11.88 20.42 -5.04
C TYR A 49 -13.20 20.02 -5.68
N LYS A 50 -14.25 19.83 -4.87
CA LYS A 50 -15.61 19.57 -5.36
C LYS A 50 -16.13 20.72 -6.21
N LYS A 51 -15.95 21.96 -5.75
CA LYS A 51 -16.36 23.18 -6.45
C LYS A 51 -15.60 23.39 -7.77
N ALA A 52 -14.35 22.96 -7.83
CA ALA A 52 -13.54 22.98 -9.05
C ALA A 52 -13.90 21.85 -10.06
N GLY A 53 -14.89 21.00 -9.76
CA GLY A 53 -15.38 19.97 -10.70
C GLY A 53 -14.64 18.64 -10.64
N HIS A 54 -13.73 18.43 -9.67
CA HIS A 54 -13.00 17.16 -9.53
C HIS A 54 -13.84 15.99 -8.97
N GLY A 55 -15.13 16.21 -8.72
CA GLY A 55 -16.03 15.22 -8.16
C GLY A 55 -15.89 15.06 -6.64
N ASN A 56 -16.53 14.03 -6.09
CA ASN A 56 -16.62 13.84 -4.63
C ASN A 56 -15.43 13.11 -4.00
N GLY A 57 -14.52 12.56 -4.83
CA GLY A 57 -13.46 11.68 -4.38
C GLY A 57 -13.21 10.52 -5.34
N ALA A 58 -12.43 9.53 -4.89
CA ALA A 58 -12.07 8.35 -5.68
C ALA A 58 -12.10 7.08 -4.83
N LYS A 59 -12.37 5.93 -5.48
CA LYS A 59 -12.34 4.61 -4.85
C LYS A 59 -11.43 3.68 -5.64
N TYR A 60 -10.55 2.99 -4.93
CA TYR A 60 -9.58 2.06 -5.48
C TYR A 60 -9.75 0.69 -4.83
N LYS A 61 -9.68 -0.38 -5.63
CA LYS A 61 -9.74 -1.76 -5.16
C LYS A 61 -8.80 -2.61 -5.99
N PHE A 62 -7.94 -3.37 -5.34
CA PHE A 62 -7.00 -4.27 -6.00
C PHE A 62 -6.83 -5.55 -5.19
N ALA A 63 -6.73 -6.68 -5.89
CA ALA A 63 -6.23 -7.93 -5.32
C ALA A 63 -4.72 -7.99 -5.54
N PHE A 64 -4.02 -8.65 -4.63
CA PHE A 64 -2.57 -8.85 -4.75
C PHE A 64 -2.19 -10.23 -4.22
N TRP A 65 -1.04 -10.70 -4.71
CA TRP A 65 -0.28 -11.78 -4.12
C TRP A 65 1.07 -11.24 -3.67
N GLY A 66 1.63 -11.84 -2.64
CA GLY A 66 2.92 -11.44 -2.08
C GLY A 66 3.71 -12.64 -1.63
N VAL A 67 5.03 -12.59 -1.81
CA VAL A 67 5.95 -13.63 -1.35
C VAL A 67 6.80 -13.05 -0.22
N ARG A 68 7.08 -13.84 0.82
CA ARG A 68 8.02 -13.41 1.87
C ARG A 68 9.38 -13.08 1.26
N ALA A 69 9.99 -11.97 1.68
CA ALA A 69 11.33 -11.59 1.26
C ALA A 69 12.37 -12.67 1.62
N MET A 70 13.27 -12.95 0.69
CA MET A 70 14.40 -13.84 0.94
C MET A 70 15.38 -13.18 1.89
N ARG A 71 16.03 -13.98 2.74
CA ARG A 71 17.08 -13.52 3.65
C ARG A 71 18.42 -14.14 3.26
N ASP A 72 19.50 -13.40 3.45
CA ASP A 72 20.86 -13.91 3.30
C ASP A 72 21.30 -14.71 4.52
N ASN A 73 22.53 -15.22 4.48
CA ASN A 73 23.15 -16.02 5.53
C ASN A 73 23.37 -15.24 6.84
N THR A 74 23.19 -13.91 6.82
CA THR A 74 23.25 -13.02 8.00
C THR A 74 21.86 -12.68 8.53
N GLY A 75 20.81 -13.19 7.88
CA GLY A 75 19.40 -12.91 8.20
C GLY A 75 18.87 -11.60 7.61
N LYS A 76 19.66 -10.88 6.81
CA LYS A 76 19.27 -9.62 6.18
C LYS A 76 18.41 -9.88 4.95
N GLU A 77 17.35 -9.08 4.77
CA GLU A 77 16.46 -9.20 3.61
C GLU A 77 17.16 -8.79 2.31
N ILE A 78 16.99 -9.60 1.27
CA ILE A 78 17.58 -9.43 -0.05
C ILE A 78 16.53 -8.83 -1.00
N GLY A 79 16.92 -7.91 -1.87
CA GLY A 79 16.07 -7.39 -2.95
C GLY A 79 15.08 -6.30 -2.54
N LEU A 80 15.04 -5.93 -1.25
CA LEU A 80 14.31 -4.76 -0.78
C LEU A 80 15.28 -3.58 -0.61
N GLY A 81 15.35 -2.71 -1.62
CA GLY A 81 16.13 -1.47 -1.56
C GLY A 81 15.47 -0.40 -0.68
N PRO A 82 16.20 0.68 -0.33
CA PRO A 82 15.61 1.82 0.36
C PRO A 82 14.46 2.38 -0.49
N ARG A 83 13.22 2.23 0.01
CA ARG A 83 12.04 2.78 -0.66
C ARG A 83 12.11 4.29 -0.52
N LYS A 84 12.20 5.01 -1.64
CA LYS A 84 11.95 6.45 -1.64
C LYS A 84 10.47 6.65 -1.29
N SER A 85 10.18 7.20 -0.11
CA SER A 85 8.84 7.70 0.17
C SER A 85 8.55 8.82 -0.81
N ILE A 86 7.47 8.69 -1.56
CA ILE A 86 6.93 9.79 -2.34
C ILE A 86 6.15 10.63 -1.32
N TYR A 87 6.78 11.66 -0.77
CA TYR A 87 6.07 12.67 0.00
C TYR A 87 5.25 13.51 -0.99
N CYS A 88 3.95 13.67 -0.73
CA CYS A 88 3.21 14.76 -1.34
C CYS A 88 3.71 16.06 -0.68
N GLN A 89 4.49 16.84 -1.42
CA GLN A 89 4.80 18.24 -1.08
C GLN A 89 3.60 19.13 -1.39
#